data_AF-G2WA85-F1
#
_entry.id   AF-G2WA85-F1
#
_cell.length_a   1.000
_cell.length_b   1.000
_cell.length_c   1.000
_cell.angle_alpha   90.00
_cell.angle_beta   90.00
_cell.angle_gamma   90.00
#
_symmetry.space_group_name_H-M   'P 1'
#
loop_
_entity.id
_entity.type
_entity.pdbx_description
1 polymer ?
#
loop_
_entity_poly.entity_id
_entity_poly.type
_entity_poly.pdbx_seq_one_letter_code
_entity_poly.pdbx_strand_id
1 'polypeptide(L)' 'MEAEKQSDIKGTIAFDTHGNVIESTGVGSQRIEDIGDLSKVTLDAEGFAQVQGDSLLVHLYKRNDITLAVYTSAQ' A
#
# COMPACT_ATOMS: atom_id res chain seq x y z
N MET A 1 15.29 2.48 27.71
CA MET A 1 15.26 3.28 26.48
C MET A 1 14.73 2.38 25.38
N GLU A 2 13.42 2.33 25.23
CA GLU A 2 12.83 1.75 24.02
C GLU A 2 13.02 2.80 22.92
N ALA A 3 13.76 2.46 21.87
CA ALA A 3 13.81 3.28 20.69
C ALA A 3 12.40 3.25 20.07
N GLU A 4 11.70 4.39 20.11
CA GLU A 4 10.50 4.59 19.30
C GLU A 4 10.95 4.42 17.84
N LYS A 5 10.67 3.24 17.28
CA LYS A 5 10.94 2.95 15.87
C LYS A 5 10.03 3.88 15.07
N GLN A 6 10.56 5.03 14.66
CA GLN A 6 9.87 5.98 13.82
C GLN A 6 9.43 5.24 12.57
N SER A 7 8.12 5.00 12.45
CA SER A 7 7.56 4.23 11.35
C SER A 7 7.87 4.96 10.05
N ASP A 8 8.52 4.29 9.10
CA ASP A 8 8.78 4.87 7.78
C ASP A 8 7.53 4.87 6.88
N ILE A 9 6.38 4.47 7.43
CA ILE A 9 5.09 4.54 6.76
C ILE A 9 4.73 5.99 6.49
N LYS A 10 4.54 6.33 5.21
CA LYS A 10 4.10 7.64 4.73
C LYS A 10 2.60 7.71 4.52
N GLY A 11 1.92 6.57 4.44
CA GLY A 11 0.48 6.50 4.27
C GLY A 11 -0.01 5.12 3.85
N THR A 12 -1.33 4.98 3.74
CA THR A 12 -1.99 3.74 3.35
C THR A 12 -3.17 3.99 2.43
N ILE A 13 -3.54 2.99 1.64
CA ILE A 13 -4.84 2.91 0.95
C ILE A 13 -5.38 1.50 1.14
N ALA A 14 -6.59 1.37 1.68
CA ALA A 14 -7.38 0.14 1.64
C ALA A 14 -8.46 0.28 0.57
N PHE A 15 -8.55 -0.70 -0.33
CA PHE A 15 -9.53 -0.69 -1.41
C PHE A 15 -10.07 -2.09 -1.70
N ASP A 16 -11.29 -2.13 -2.26
CA ASP A 16 -11.97 -3.38 -2.62
C ASP A 16 -11.59 -3.89 -4.03
N THR A 17 -12.12 -5.04 -4.44
CA THR A 17 -11.89 -5.63 -5.76
C THR A 17 -12.42 -4.81 -6.93
N HIS A 18 -13.29 -3.83 -6.70
CA HIS A 18 -13.80 -2.91 -7.70
C HIS A 18 -12.98 -1.61 -7.77
N GLY A 19 -11.94 -1.49 -6.94
CA GLY A 19 -11.10 -0.29 -6.84
C GLY A 19 -11.73 0.83 -6.01
N ASN A 20 -12.80 0.56 -5.25
CA ASN A 20 -13.38 1.54 -4.36
C ASN A 20 -12.49 1.70 -3.13
N VAL A 21 -12.20 2.95 -2.77
CA VAL A 21 -11.48 3.27 -1.54
C VAL A 21 -12.37 2.98 -0.33
N ILE A 22 -11.86 2.17 0.59
CA ILE A 22 -12.46 1.94 1.91
C ILE A 22 -11.89 2.94 2.91
N GLU A 23 -10.56 3.09 2.92
CA GLU A 23 -9.84 4.02 3.80
C GLU A 23 -8.55 4.49 3.13
N SER A 24 -8.10 5.70 3.42
CA SER A 24 -6.77 6.18 3.03
C SER A 24 -6.17 7.10 4.08
N THR A 25 -4.85 7.09 4.21
CA THR A 25 -4.12 7.95 5.14
C THR A 25 -2.84 8.50 4.51
N GLY A 26 -2.38 9.66 5.01
CA GLY A 26 -1.09 10.23 4.64
C GLY A 26 -0.93 10.43 3.12
N VAL A 27 0.22 10.00 2.58
CA VAL A 27 0.48 10.01 1.13
C VAL A 27 -0.53 9.18 0.34
N GLY A 28 -1.12 8.14 0.94
CA GLY A 28 -2.13 7.33 0.28
C GLY A 28 -3.37 8.13 -0.14
N SER A 29 -3.79 9.11 0.66
CA SER A 29 -4.93 9.98 0.32
C SER A 29 -4.66 10.90 -0.89
N GLN A 30 -3.40 11.08 -1.28
CA GLN A 30 -2.98 11.87 -2.44
C GLN A 30 -2.69 11.00 -3.67
N ARG A 31 -2.77 9.67 -3.53
CA ARG A 31 -2.35 8.67 -4.52
C ARG A 31 -3.43 7.63 -4.78
N ILE A 32 -4.70 8.04 -4.71
CA ILE A 32 -5.84 7.15 -5.01
C ILE A 32 -5.79 6.63 -6.45
N GLU A 33 -5.21 7.43 -7.37
CA GLU A 33 -4.95 7.02 -8.75
C GLU A 33 -4.06 5.77 -8.88
N ASP A 34 -3.17 5.50 -7.91
CA ASP A 34 -2.29 4.33 -7.91
C ASP A 34 -3.10 3.01 -7.89
N ILE A 35 -4.34 3.01 -7.38
CA ILE A 35 -5.21 1.81 -7.30
C ILE A 35 -5.36 1.12 -8.66
N GLY A 36 -5.46 1.90 -9.74
CA GLY A 36 -5.61 1.36 -11.10
C GLY A 36 -4.46 0.46 -11.53
N ASP A 37 -3.25 0.75 -11.05
CA ASP A 37 -2.06 -0.05 -11.35
C ASP A 37 -1.79 -1.09 -10.26
N LEU A 38 -1.98 -0.74 -9.00
CA LEU A 38 -1.81 -1.67 -7.86
C LEU A 38 -2.77 -2.86 -7.93
N SER A 39 -3.98 -2.67 -8.47
CA SER A 39 -4.96 -3.76 -8.67
C SER A 39 -4.54 -4.80 -9.71
N LYS A 40 -3.58 -4.46 -10.59
CA LYS A 40 -3.05 -5.37 -11.63
C LYS A 40 -1.81 -6.12 -11.17
N VAL A 41 -1.27 -5.77 -10.01
CA VAL A 41 -0.03 -6.39 -9.49
C VAL A 41 -0.31 -7.84 -9.13
N THR A 42 0.54 -8.73 -9.64
CA THR A 42 0.50 -10.14 -9.26
C THR A 42 1.03 -10.30 -7.85
N LEU A 43 0.24 -10.93 -6.99
CA LEU A 43 0.60 -11.23 -5.61
C LEU A 43 1.15 -12.65 -5.52
N ASP A 44 1.97 -12.91 -4.50
CA ASP A 44 2.41 -14.26 -4.16
C ASP A 44 1.28 -15.11 -3.54
N ALA A 45 1.61 -16.34 -3.15
CA ALA A 45 0.66 -17.28 -2.57
C ALA A 45 0.09 -16.82 -1.21
N GLU A 46 0.73 -15.87 -0.55
CA GLU A 46 0.31 -15.28 0.73
C GLU A 46 -0.48 -13.98 0.55
N GLY A 47 -0.69 -13.55 -0.71
CA GLY A 47 -1.38 -12.31 -1.03
C GLY A 47 -0.50 -11.08 -0.84
N PHE A 48 0.81 -11.21 -0.96
CA PHE A 48 1.77 -10.13 -0.80
C PHE A 48 2.46 -9.74 -2.11
N ALA A 49 2.79 -8.46 -2.26
CA ALA A 49 3.71 -7.98 -3.27
C ALA A 49 4.42 -6.69 -2.83
N GLN A 50 5.52 -6.37 -3.50
CA GLN A 50 6.22 -5.09 -3.38
C GLN A 50 6.30 -4.43 -4.74
N VAL A 51 6.01 -3.12 -4.77
CA VAL A 51 6.10 -2.28 -5.97
C VAL A 51 7.04 -1.14 -5.66
N GLN A 52 8.18 -1.12 -6.35
CA GLN A 52 9.17 -0.05 -6.23
C GLN A 52 8.77 1.10 -7.16
N GLY A 53 8.49 2.27 -6.59
CA GLY A 53 8.40 3.53 -7.32
C GLY A 53 9.69 4.34 -7.20
N ASP A 54 9.70 5.52 -7.82
CA ASP A 54 10.90 6.37 -7.88
C ASP A 54 11.38 6.85 -6.50
N SER A 55 10.45 7.16 -5.59
CA SER A 55 10.76 7.69 -4.24
C SER A 55 10.06 6.94 -3.10
N LEU A 56 9.14 6.04 -3.44
CA LEU A 56 8.34 5.29 -2.48
C LEU A 56 8.36 3.82 -2.82
N LEU A 57 8.34 2.99 -1.77
CA LEU A 57 8.10 1.55 -1.86
C LEU A 57 6.66 1.29 -1.41
N VAL A 58 5.90 0.53 -2.20
CA VAL A 58 4.53 0.15 -1.86
C VAL A 58 4.49 -1.34 -1.53
N HIS A 59 4.07 -1.65 -0.32
CA HIS A 59 3.78 -3.02 0.10
C HIS A 59 2.28 -3.28 -0.08
N LEU A 60 1.95 -4.32 -0.85
CA LEU A 60 0.57 -4.76 -1.05
C LEU A 60 0.30 -5.98 -0.19
N TYR A 61 -0.83 -5.95 0.51
CA TYR A 61 -1.36 -7.09 1.26
C TYR A 61 -2.81 -7.29 0.87
N LYS A 62 -3.15 -8.47 0.37
CA LYS A 62 -4.52 -8.85 0.05
C LYS A 62 -5.03 -9.89 1.03
N ARG A 63 -6.16 -9.59 1.66
CA ARG A 63 -6.91 -10.54 2.48
C ARG A 63 -8.37 -10.47 2.07
N ASN A 64 -8.91 -11.60 1.60
CA ASN A 64 -10.23 -11.68 0.99
C ASN A 64 -10.34 -10.69 -0.19
N ASP A 65 -11.36 -9.85 -0.19
CA ASP A 65 -11.65 -8.87 -1.24
C ASP A 65 -11.05 -7.49 -0.98
N ILE A 66 -10.19 -7.35 0.05
CA ILE A 66 -9.57 -6.08 0.42
C ILE A 66 -8.07 -6.16 0.13
N THR A 67 -7.57 -5.13 -0.55
CA THR A 67 -6.14 -4.89 -0.73
C THR A 67 -5.74 -3.68 0.10
N LEU A 68 -4.69 -3.83 0.90
CA LEU A 68 -4.03 -2.77 1.65
C LEU A 68 -2.70 -2.45 0.97
N ALA A 69 -2.56 -1.22 0.49
CA ALA A 69 -1.32 -0.62 0.06
C ALA A 69 -0.71 0.18 1.22
N VAL A 70 0.54 -0.10 1.56
CA VAL A 70 1.33 0.62 2.56
C VAL A 70 2.50 1.29 1.88
N TYR A 71 2.56 2.62 1.94
CA TYR A 71 3.61 3.42 1.33
C TYR A 71 4.71 3.67 2.37
N THR A 72 5.95 3.35 2.03
CA THR A 72 7.16 3.68 2.81
C THR A 72 8.15 4.44 1.95
N SER A 73 9.22 4.99 2.54
CA SER A 73 10.31 5.53 1.74
C SER A 73 10.99 4.39 0.97
N ALA A 74 11.41 4.64 -0.26
CA ALA A 74 12.37 3.78 -0.93
C ALA A 74 13.71 3.86 -0.18
N GLN A 75 14.33 2.71 0.14
CA GLN A 75 15.68 2.67 0.71
C GLN A 75 16.75 2.74 -0.37
#